data_AF-A0A8H4UVB2-F1
#
_entry.id   AF-A0A8H4UVB2-F1
#
_cell.length_a   1.000
_cell.length_b   1.000
_cell.length_c   1.000
_cell.angle_alpha   90.00
_cell.angle_beta   90.00
_cell.angle_gamma   90.00
#
_symmetry.space_group_name_H-M   'P 1'
#
loop_
_entity.id
_entity.type
_entity.pdbx_description
1 polymer ?
#
loop_
_entity_poly.entity_id
_entity_poly.type
_entity_poly.pdbx_seq_one_letter_code
_entity_poly.pdbx_strand_id
1 'polypeptide(L)'
;MMDPSSHHLLNSTSSLWTGETTCPSTLRARLRDDDTPATSSSAKPAPYRDVYQQVQACLGNHLLAPKRSKTRASVPESNEPAAQLREAFARMGMALHASAFEQLIQAHTQVQSRIMRFSSESAATLTQCNALYSNIAYPLSATLCYSDDFSRATIATHLGNLNKDIAKAKEELDRLSEEWDACYQDEVDAWKAMNEQLDDNRGPATSDEEAVKMAHKFKAEAEDIVKAKCRLLGEVEKEFKADIQAETLRMIQNFFVDD
;
A
#
# COMPACT_ATOMS: atom_id res chain seq x y z
N MET A 1 -17.50 55.10 4.28
CA MET A 1 -17.87 56.04 3.19
C MET A 1 -16.62 56.84 2.89
N MET A 2 -15.99 56.83 1.72
CA MET A 2 -16.33 56.31 0.40
C MET A 2 -15.01 55.94 -0.32
N ASP A 3 -15.05 54.86 -1.10
CA ASP A 3 -14.29 54.71 -2.35
C ASP A 3 -15.06 55.49 -3.43
N PRO A 4 -14.45 56.00 -4.54
CA PRO A 4 -14.25 55.10 -5.68
C PRO A 4 -13.18 55.46 -6.76
N SER A 5 -12.88 54.42 -7.56
CA SER A 5 -12.63 54.39 -9.03
C SER A 5 -11.31 54.96 -9.59
N SER A 6 -10.40 54.12 -10.13
CA SER A 6 -10.49 53.28 -11.34
C SER A 6 -10.35 54.06 -12.65
N HIS A 7 -9.26 53.82 -13.37
CA HIS A 7 -9.28 53.67 -14.83
C HIS A 7 -8.23 52.66 -15.31
N HIS A 8 -8.77 51.68 -16.03
CA HIS A 8 -8.13 50.63 -16.81
C HIS A 8 -7.11 51.15 -17.83
N LEU A 9 -6.16 50.29 -18.22
CA LEU A 9 -6.05 49.81 -19.60
C LEU A 9 -5.37 48.43 -19.65
N LEU A 10 -6.01 47.55 -20.41
CA LEU A 10 -5.63 46.17 -20.73
C LEU A 10 -4.48 46.16 -21.75
N ASN A 11 -3.59 45.17 -21.67
CA ASN A 11 -3.49 44.23 -22.78
C ASN A 11 -2.89 42.88 -22.38
N SER A 12 -3.61 41.85 -22.80
CA SER A 12 -3.35 40.43 -22.65
C SER A 12 -2.26 39.94 -23.59
N THR A 13 -1.41 39.07 -23.07
CA THR A 13 -0.89 37.91 -23.81
C THR A 13 -1.04 36.66 -22.93
N SER A 14 -2.22 36.04 -23.01
CA SER A 14 -2.34 34.59 -22.82
C SER A 14 -1.59 33.92 -23.98
N SER A 15 -0.79 32.87 -23.81
CA SER A 15 -1.27 31.54 -23.50
C SER A 15 -0.05 30.60 -23.57
N LEU A 16 0.24 29.87 -22.49
CA LEU A 16 1.01 28.62 -22.56
C LEU A 16 0.87 27.82 -21.26
N TRP A 17 -0.34 27.75 -20.71
CA TRP A 17 -0.65 26.97 -19.51
C TRP A 17 -1.86 26.08 -19.82
N THR A 18 -1.65 25.17 -20.75
CA THR A 18 -2.51 24.00 -20.99
C THR A 18 -1.59 22.88 -21.48
N GLY A 19 -1.13 22.07 -20.53
CA GLY A 19 -0.19 20.99 -20.73
C GLY A 19 0.02 20.28 -19.41
N GLU A 20 -0.85 19.31 -19.14
CA GLU A 20 -0.87 18.38 -18.02
C GLU A 20 0.52 17.99 -17.50
N THR A 21 0.86 18.44 -16.28
CA THR A 21 1.79 17.71 -15.41
C THR A 21 1.26 17.74 -13.98
N THR A 22 0.06 17.19 -13.83
CA THR A 22 -0.45 16.77 -12.52
C THR A 22 0.53 15.74 -11.95
N CYS A 23 1.42 16.14 -11.06
CA CYS A 23 2.25 15.21 -10.29
C CYS A 23 1.33 14.30 -9.47
N PRO A 24 1.20 12.99 -9.78
CA PRO A 24 0.45 12.07 -8.94
C PRO A 24 1.43 11.54 -7.89
N SER A 25 1.65 12.31 -6.84
CA SER A 25 2.42 11.91 -5.67
C SER A 25 1.57 11.04 -4.74
N THR A 26 1.37 9.76 -5.09
CA THR A 26 1.06 8.74 -4.06
C THR A 26 1.75 7.41 -4.37
N LEU A 27 2.96 7.26 -3.84
CA LEU A 27 3.73 6.00 -3.76
C LEU A 27 2.89 4.84 -3.17
N ARG A 28 1.87 5.18 -2.38
CA ARG A 28 0.91 4.27 -1.73
C ARG A 28 -0.16 3.69 -2.66
N ALA A 29 -0.49 4.34 -3.78
CA ALA A 29 -1.54 3.88 -4.69
C ALA A 29 -1.08 2.76 -5.63
N ARG A 30 0.23 2.63 -5.86
CA ARG A 30 0.84 1.60 -6.74
C ARG A 30 1.15 0.28 -6.04
N LEU A 31 0.89 0.19 -4.74
CA LEU A 31 1.14 -1.01 -3.91
C LEU A 31 -0.10 -1.89 -3.72
N ARG A 32 -1.25 -1.54 -4.33
CA ARG A 32 -2.44 -2.40 -4.30
C ARG A 32 -2.48 -3.28 -5.55
N ASP A 33 -2.21 -4.55 -5.32
CA ASP A 33 -2.31 -5.67 -6.25
C ASP A 33 -3.80 -6.04 -6.37
N ASP A 34 -4.48 -5.53 -7.40
CA ASP A 34 -5.95 -5.63 -7.57
C ASP A 34 -6.38 -6.70 -8.61
N ASP A 35 -5.50 -7.66 -8.92
CA ASP A 35 -5.80 -8.74 -9.88
C ASP A 35 -5.78 -10.13 -9.21
N THR A 36 -6.78 -10.39 -8.37
CA THR A 36 -7.19 -11.77 -8.04
C THR A 36 -8.61 -12.02 -8.54
N PRO A 37 -8.81 -12.83 -9.60
CA PRO A 37 -10.15 -13.15 -10.07
C PRO A 37 -10.87 -14.04 -9.05
N ALA A 38 -11.93 -13.50 -8.44
CA ALA A 38 -12.82 -14.22 -7.53
C ALA A 38 -13.55 -15.37 -8.27
N THR A 39 -13.11 -16.61 -8.04
CA THR A 39 -13.84 -17.83 -8.43
C THR A 39 -15.05 -18.04 -7.51
N SER A 40 -16.13 -17.30 -7.80
CA SER A 40 -17.42 -17.51 -7.14
C SER A 40 -18.20 -18.61 -7.86
N SER A 41 -18.05 -19.86 -7.43
CA SER A 41 -18.94 -20.95 -7.81
C SER A 41 -20.30 -20.76 -7.13
N SER A 42 -21.29 -20.25 -7.87
CA SER A 42 -22.69 -20.16 -7.42
C SER A 42 -23.33 -21.54 -7.44
N ALA A 43 -23.17 -22.31 -6.35
CA ALA A 43 -23.92 -23.54 -6.10
C ALA A 43 -25.35 -23.22 -5.64
N LYS A 44 -26.25 -22.94 -6.60
CA LYS A 44 -27.70 -23.03 -6.34
C LYS A 44 -28.13 -24.49 -6.50
N PRO A 45 -28.80 -25.11 -5.51
CA PRO A 45 -29.39 -26.43 -5.69
C PRO A 45 -30.47 -26.36 -6.78
N ALA A 46 -30.40 -27.27 -7.76
CA ALA A 46 -31.40 -27.34 -8.81
C ALA A 46 -32.81 -27.60 -8.21
N PRO A 47 -33.87 -27.00 -8.79
CA PRO A 47 -35.22 -27.14 -8.28
C PRO A 47 -35.69 -28.61 -8.40
N TYR A 48 -36.18 -29.13 -7.28
CA TYR A 48 -36.66 -30.49 -7.10
C TYR A 48 -37.87 -30.76 -8.03
N ARG A 49 -37.62 -31.32 -9.22
CA ARG A 49 -38.68 -31.93 -10.04
C ARG A 49 -39.02 -33.28 -9.44
N ASP A 50 -40.31 -33.58 -9.41
CA ASP A 50 -40.92 -34.81 -8.91
C ASP A 50 -40.13 -36.06 -9.33
N VAL A 51 -39.33 -36.57 -8.39
CA VAL A 51 -38.36 -37.65 -8.60
C VAL A 51 -39.07 -38.92 -9.08
N TYR A 52 -40.33 -39.10 -8.70
CA TYR A 52 -41.17 -40.19 -9.18
C TYR A 52 -41.37 -40.11 -10.70
N GLN A 53 -41.74 -38.92 -11.20
CA GLN A 53 -41.91 -38.69 -12.64
C GLN A 53 -40.59 -38.79 -13.40
N GLN A 54 -39.48 -38.33 -12.80
CA GLN A 54 -38.16 -38.42 -13.43
C GLN A 54 -37.70 -39.88 -13.59
N VAL A 55 -37.86 -40.71 -12.55
CA VAL A 55 -37.52 -42.14 -12.62
C VAL A 55 -38.44 -42.87 -13.60
N GLN A 56 -39.74 -42.54 -13.61
CA GLN A 56 -40.70 -43.09 -14.57
C GLN A 56 -40.34 -42.72 -16.04
N ALA A 57 -39.91 -41.47 -16.28
CA ALA A 57 -39.52 -41.00 -17.60
C ALA A 57 -38.22 -41.64 -18.11
N CYS A 58 -37.23 -41.83 -17.23
CA CYS A 58 -35.99 -42.52 -17.57
C CYS A 58 -36.23 -43.99 -17.96
N LEU A 59 -37.17 -44.67 -17.31
CA LEU A 59 -37.53 -46.05 -17.63
C LEU A 59 -38.45 -46.15 -18.88
N GLY A 60 -39.24 -45.12 -19.18
CA GLY A 60 -40.17 -45.09 -20.31
C GLY A 60 -39.52 -44.89 -21.68
N ASN A 61 -38.37 -44.21 -21.75
CA ASN A 61 -37.75 -43.83 -23.03
C ASN A 61 -36.83 -44.90 -23.64
N HIS A 62 -36.41 -45.92 -22.89
CA HIS A 62 -35.48 -46.95 -23.39
C HIS A 62 -36.17 -48.10 -24.16
N LEU A 63 -37.51 -48.15 -24.22
CA LEU A 63 -38.24 -49.19 -24.96
C LEU A 63 -38.95 -48.70 -26.22
N LEU A 64 -38.87 -47.41 -26.55
CA LEU A 64 -39.41 -46.85 -27.79
C LEU A 64 -38.33 -46.72 -28.87
N ALA A 65 -37.85 -47.87 -29.35
CA ALA A 65 -37.36 -47.99 -30.72
C ALA A 65 -38.56 -48.23 -31.68
N PRO A 66 -38.44 -47.89 -32.98
CA PRO A 66 -39.48 -47.15 -33.69
C PRO A 66 -40.67 -47.97 -34.23
N LYS A 67 -41.84 -47.33 -34.10
CA LYS A 67 -43.03 -47.35 -35.00
C LYS A 67 -43.28 -48.60 -35.86
N ARG A 68 -44.34 -49.34 -35.52
CA ARG A 68 -45.27 -49.90 -36.53
C ARG A 68 -46.74 -49.59 -36.20
N SER A 69 -47.33 -48.80 -37.10
CA SER A 69 -48.74 -48.70 -37.52
C SER A 69 -49.90 -48.78 -36.51
N LYS A 70 -50.65 -47.66 -36.46
CA LYS A 70 -52.12 -47.50 -36.32
C LYS A 70 -52.90 -48.72 -35.79
N THR A 71 -53.53 -48.59 -34.62
CA THR A 71 -55.01 -48.43 -34.49
C THR A 71 -55.40 -47.96 -33.08
N ARG A 72 -56.38 -47.03 -33.06
CA ARG A 72 -57.45 -46.80 -32.06
C ARG A 72 -57.15 -46.87 -30.54
N ALA A 73 -57.54 -45.78 -29.87
CA ALA A 73 -57.60 -45.60 -28.43
C ALA A 73 -58.13 -46.83 -27.66
N SER A 74 -57.41 -47.21 -26.60
CA SER A 74 -57.95 -47.94 -25.46
C SER A 74 -57.44 -47.32 -24.16
N VAL A 75 -58.36 -47.31 -23.20
CA VAL A 75 -58.29 -46.94 -21.79
C VAL A 75 -57.08 -47.61 -21.10
N PRO A 76 -56.47 -47.00 -20.06
CA PRO A 76 -55.30 -47.56 -19.40
C PRO A 76 -55.65 -48.88 -18.72
N GLU A 77 -55.27 -49.99 -19.32
CA GLU A 77 -55.35 -51.31 -18.69
C GLU A 77 -54.28 -51.39 -17.60
N SER A 78 -54.71 -51.39 -16.35
CA SER A 78 -53.85 -51.46 -15.16
C SER A 78 -53.18 -52.83 -14.93
N ASN A 79 -53.09 -53.68 -15.96
CA ASN A 79 -52.67 -55.08 -15.85
C ASN A 79 -51.56 -55.47 -16.84
N GLU A 80 -50.80 -54.50 -17.36
CA GLU A 80 -49.58 -54.81 -18.10
C GLU A 80 -48.46 -55.14 -17.10
N PRO A 81 -47.87 -56.35 -17.10
CA PRO A 81 -46.81 -56.73 -16.16
C PRO A 81 -45.59 -55.78 -16.26
N ALA A 82 -45.38 -55.19 -17.44
CA ALA A 82 -44.38 -54.15 -17.65
C ALA A 82 -44.69 -52.83 -16.92
N ALA A 83 -45.96 -52.48 -16.69
CA ALA A 83 -46.35 -51.31 -15.90
C ALA A 83 -46.14 -51.54 -14.40
N GLN A 84 -46.45 -52.73 -13.89
CA GLN A 84 -46.19 -53.12 -12.50
C GLN A 84 -44.69 -53.16 -12.19
N LEU A 85 -43.87 -53.67 -13.12
CA LEU A 85 -42.42 -53.66 -12.99
C LEU A 85 -41.87 -52.23 -12.92
N ARG A 86 -42.34 -51.34 -13.81
CA ARG A 86 -41.96 -49.91 -13.82
C ARG A 86 -42.31 -49.23 -12.49
N GLU A 87 -43.50 -49.50 -11.97
CA GLU A 87 -43.94 -48.94 -10.69
C GLU A 87 -43.11 -49.47 -9.51
N ALA A 88 -42.79 -50.78 -9.51
CA ALA A 88 -41.94 -51.39 -8.48
C ALA A 88 -40.53 -50.79 -8.47
N PHE A 89 -39.91 -50.60 -9.65
CA PHE A 89 -38.60 -49.95 -9.77
C PHE A 89 -38.66 -48.47 -9.37
N ALA A 90 -39.73 -47.74 -9.73
CA ALA A 90 -39.91 -46.36 -9.32
C ALA A 90 -40.05 -46.23 -7.81
N ARG A 91 -40.85 -47.09 -7.16
CA ARG A 91 -41.00 -47.14 -5.70
C ARG A 91 -39.68 -47.49 -5.00
N MET A 92 -38.95 -48.48 -5.51
CA MET A 92 -37.64 -48.86 -4.98
C MET A 92 -36.62 -47.72 -5.12
N GLY A 93 -36.60 -47.04 -6.27
CA GLY A 93 -35.75 -45.87 -6.51
C GLY A 93 -36.06 -44.71 -5.57
N MET A 94 -37.35 -44.43 -5.33
CA MET A 94 -37.76 -43.43 -4.35
C MET A 94 -37.36 -43.80 -2.92
N ALA A 95 -37.55 -45.05 -2.51
CA ALA A 95 -37.17 -45.51 -1.18
C ALA A 95 -35.65 -45.42 -0.96
N LEU A 96 -34.86 -45.80 -1.97
CA LEU A 96 -33.41 -45.67 -1.95
C LEU A 96 -32.98 -44.20 -1.88
N HIS A 97 -33.58 -43.33 -2.72
CA HIS A 97 -33.28 -41.90 -2.71
C HIS A 97 -33.65 -41.25 -1.38
N ALA A 98 -34.81 -41.55 -0.82
CA ALA A 98 -35.25 -41.05 0.48
C ALA A 98 -34.27 -41.46 1.59
N SER A 99 -33.87 -42.74 1.63
CA SER A 99 -32.89 -43.25 2.60
C SER A 99 -31.52 -42.59 2.45
N ALA A 100 -31.01 -42.46 1.21
CA ALA A 100 -29.73 -41.80 0.95
C ALA A 100 -29.76 -40.31 1.34
N PHE A 101 -30.87 -39.63 1.06
CA PHE A 101 -31.03 -38.21 1.40
C PHE A 101 -31.15 -37.99 2.91
N GLU A 102 -31.85 -38.87 3.62
CA GLU A 102 -31.92 -38.86 5.08
C GLU A 102 -30.54 -39.06 5.71
N GLN A 103 -29.76 -40.03 5.21
CA GLN A 103 -28.37 -40.24 5.63
C GLN A 103 -27.50 -39.02 5.36
N LEU A 104 -27.67 -38.35 4.21
CA LEU A 104 -26.92 -37.15 3.87
C LEU A 104 -27.26 -35.99 4.81
N ILE A 105 -28.54 -35.76 5.11
CA ILE A 105 -28.96 -34.76 6.10
C ILE A 105 -28.38 -35.08 7.48
N GLN A 106 -28.43 -36.33 7.89
CA GLN A 106 -27.88 -36.75 9.19
C GLN A 106 -26.37 -36.53 9.25
N ALA A 107 -25.62 -36.92 8.21
CA ALA A 107 -24.19 -36.67 8.12
C ALA A 107 -23.87 -35.17 8.12
N HIS A 108 -24.65 -34.35 7.39
CA HIS A 108 -24.47 -32.91 7.34
C HIS A 108 -24.70 -32.26 8.71
N THR A 109 -25.78 -32.61 9.41
CA THR A 109 -26.07 -32.09 10.75
C THR A 109 -24.99 -32.52 11.75
N GLN A 110 -24.48 -33.75 11.65
CA GLN A 110 -23.35 -34.22 12.46
C GLN A 110 -22.07 -33.40 12.20
N VAL A 111 -21.70 -33.20 10.94
CA VAL A 111 -20.53 -32.37 10.56
C VAL A 111 -20.70 -30.95 11.08
N GLN A 112 -21.87 -30.34 10.89
CA GLN A 112 -22.14 -28.98 11.35
C GLN A 112 -22.03 -28.85 12.87
N SER A 113 -22.52 -29.83 13.63
CA SER A 113 -22.35 -29.85 15.10
C SER A 113 -20.88 -29.96 15.52
N ARG A 114 -20.06 -30.74 14.79
CA ARG A 114 -18.61 -30.85 15.05
C ARG A 114 -17.88 -29.55 14.73
N ILE A 115 -18.25 -28.86 13.66
CA ILE A 115 -17.70 -27.54 13.30
C ILE A 115 -18.03 -26.51 14.39
N MET A 116 -19.29 -26.46 14.86
CA MET A 116 -19.67 -25.54 15.94
C MET A 116 -18.91 -25.83 17.23
N ARG A 117 -18.76 -27.12 17.59
CA ARG A 117 -18.00 -27.52 18.78
C ARG A 117 -16.53 -27.11 18.67
N PHE A 118 -15.89 -27.38 17.53
CA PHE A 118 -14.50 -26.99 17.29
C PHE A 118 -14.30 -25.47 17.36
N SER A 119 -15.23 -24.69 16.79
CA SER A 119 -15.21 -23.23 16.87
C SER A 119 -15.30 -22.74 18.32
N SER A 120 -16.23 -23.31 19.11
CA SER A 120 -16.37 -22.98 20.53
C SER A 120 -15.13 -23.34 21.34
N GLU A 121 -14.54 -24.52 21.13
CA GLU A 121 -13.32 -24.96 21.81
C GLU A 121 -12.11 -24.08 21.43
N SER A 122 -11.99 -23.70 20.16
CA SER A 122 -10.94 -22.79 19.67
C SER A 122 -11.06 -21.40 20.29
N ALA A 123 -12.29 -20.85 20.35
CA ALA A 123 -12.54 -19.54 20.98
C ALA A 123 -12.24 -19.55 22.48
N ALA A 124 -12.62 -20.63 23.19
CA ALA A 124 -12.31 -20.79 24.61
C ALA A 124 -10.79 -20.86 24.84
N THR A 125 -10.06 -21.63 24.02
CA THR A 125 -8.60 -21.75 24.10
C THR A 125 -7.92 -20.42 23.83
N LEU A 126 -8.35 -19.67 22.80
CA LEU A 126 -7.81 -18.34 22.50
C LEU A 126 -8.02 -17.38 23.67
N THR A 127 -9.20 -17.41 24.30
CA THR A 127 -9.50 -16.58 25.47
C THR A 127 -8.57 -16.93 26.64
N GLN A 128 -8.33 -18.23 26.87
CA GLN A 128 -7.41 -18.70 27.90
C GLN A 128 -5.96 -18.28 27.63
N CYS A 129 -5.49 -18.40 26.38
CA CYS A 129 -4.16 -17.95 25.98
C CYS A 129 -3.99 -16.44 26.16
N ASN A 130 -5.01 -15.65 25.78
CA ASN A 130 -4.99 -14.21 25.98
C ASN A 130 -4.94 -13.83 27.47
N ALA A 131 -5.73 -14.52 28.30
CA ALA A 131 -5.68 -14.37 29.76
C ALA A 131 -4.31 -14.76 30.34
N LEU A 132 -3.67 -15.82 29.81
CA LEU A 132 -2.33 -16.21 30.23
C LEU A 132 -1.29 -15.15 29.85
N TYR A 133 -1.37 -14.64 28.62
CA TYR A 133 -0.48 -13.59 28.12
C TYR A 133 -0.61 -12.31 28.94
N SER A 134 -1.84 -11.86 29.22
CA SER A 134 -2.07 -10.67 30.03
C SER A 134 -1.66 -10.84 31.50
N ASN A 135 -1.72 -12.06 32.05
CA ASN A 135 -1.30 -12.32 33.44
C ASN A 135 0.21 -12.57 33.60
N ILE A 136 0.89 -13.06 32.56
CA ILE A 136 2.31 -13.41 32.64
C ILE A 136 3.17 -12.39 31.89
N ALA A 137 2.96 -12.22 30.59
CA ALA A 137 3.86 -11.42 29.76
C ALA A 137 3.79 -9.94 30.10
N TYR A 138 2.58 -9.42 30.37
CA TYR A 138 2.40 -8.00 30.67
C TYR A 138 3.03 -7.58 32.02
N PRO A 139 2.80 -8.29 33.15
CA PRO A 139 3.48 -7.96 34.40
C PRO A 139 4.99 -8.17 34.32
N LEU A 140 5.47 -9.22 33.64
CA LEU A 140 6.91 -9.47 33.53
C LEU A 140 7.61 -8.34 32.76
N SER A 141 7.05 -7.93 31.62
CA SER A 141 7.57 -6.80 30.84
C SER A 141 7.47 -5.48 31.62
N ALA A 142 6.39 -5.25 32.36
CA ALA A 142 6.28 -4.11 33.25
C ALA A 142 7.39 -4.14 34.32
N THR A 143 7.61 -5.27 34.99
CA THR A 143 8.64 -5.40 36.03
C THR A 143 10.05 -5.18 35.51
N LEU A 144 10.36 -5.64 34.28
CA LEU A 144 11.63 -5.38 33.60
C LEU A 144 11.88 -3.88 33.35
N CYS A 145 10.81 -3.09 33.17
CA CYS A 145 10.89 -1.65 33.00
C CYS A 145 10.99 -0.87 34.33
N TYR A 146 10.58 -1.48 35.45
CA TYR A 146 10.62 -0.88 36.79
C TYR A 146 11.81 -1.32 37.65
N SER A 147 12.54 -2.38 37.28
CA SER A 147 13.79 -2.74 37.95
C SER A 147 14.88 -1.74 37.58
N ASP A 148 15.48 -1.10 38.58
CA ASP A 148 16.57 -0.13 38.40
C ASP A 148 17.83 -0.75 37.76
N ASP A 149 17.97 -2.08 37.85
CA ASP A 149 19.21 -2.78 37.50
C ASP A 149 19.40 -3.10 36.01
N PHE A 150 18.35 -3.08 35.15
CA PHE A 150 18.48 -3.75 33.83
C PHE A 150 17.96 -3.02 32.57
N SER A 151 17.20 -1.92 32.66
CA SER A 151 16.75 -1.22 31.44
C SER A 151 16.60 0.29 31.58
N ARG A 152 16.02 0.76 32.69
CA ARG A 152 15.73 2.18 32.91
C ARG A 152 16.99 3.01 33.19
N ALA A 153 17.97 2.47 33.92
CA ALA A 153 19.25 3.13 34.14
C ALA A 153 20.05 3.29 32.83
N THR A 154 20.02 2.28 31.95
CA THR A 154 20.67 2.33 30.64
C THR A 154 19.97 3.34 29.70
N ILE A 155 18.65 3.35 29.66
CA ILE A 155 17.90 4.34 28.85
C ILE A 155 18.08 5.75 29.40
N ALA A 156 18.04 5.94 30.72
CA ALA A 156 18.25 7.24 31.35
C ALA A 156 19.66 7.78 31.11
N THR A 157 20.69 6.91 31.14
CA THR A 157 22.07 7.31 30.82
C THR A 157 22.21 7.65 29.33
N HIS A 158 21.63 6.87 28.41
CA HIS A 158 21.61 7.22 26.98
C HIS A 158 20.88 8.53 26.70
N LEU A 159 19.72 8.77 27.30
CA LEU A 159 19.00 10.04 27.19
C LEU A 159 19.78 11.22 27.79
N GLY A 160 20.45 10.98 28.92
CA GLY A 160 21.34 11.97 29.53
C GLY A 160 22.53 12.32 28.63
N ASN A 161 23.12 11.34 27.97
CA ASN A 161 24.22 11.55 27.02
C ASN A 161 23.74 12.29 25.76
N LEU A 162 22.61 11.89 25.18
CA LEU A 162 22.01 12.59 24.04
C LEU A 162 21.70 14.06 24.36
N ASN A 163 21.18 14.35 25.55
CA ASN A 163 20.95 15.73 25.96
C ASN A 163 22.24 16.55 26.08
N LYS A 164 23.33 15.94 26.56
CA LYS A 164 24.65 16.59 26.59
C LYS A 164 25.18 16.84 25.17
N ASP A 165 25.05 15.87 24.27
CA ASP A 165 25.48 16.00 22.89
C ASP A 165 24.67 17.09 22.17
N ILE A 166 23.36 17.16 22.41
CA ILE A 166 22.49 18.24 21.90
C ILE A 166 22.92 19.60 22.47
N ALA A 167 23.23 19.69 23.76
CA ALA A 167 23.69 20.93 24.36
C ALA A 167 25.02 21.39 23.75
N LYS A 168 25.97 20.47 23.55
CA LYS A 168 27.25 20.76 22.91
C LYS A 168 27.08 21.20 21.46
N ALA A 169 26.23 20.52 20.69
CA ALA A 169 25.95 20.90 19.31
C ALA A 169 25.31 22.30 19.20
N LYS A 170 24.47 22.69 20.17
CA LYS A 170 23.91 24.04 20.25
C LYS A 170 24.98 25.09 20.54
N GLU A 171 25.87 24.82 21.50
CA GLU A 171 27.00 25.71 21.79
C GLU A 171 27.91 25.89 20.58
N GLU A 172 28.20 24.81 19.84
CA GLU A 172 28.96 24.89 18.59
C GLU A 172 28.24 25.69 17.49
N LEU A 173 26.91 25.57 17.40
CA LEU A 173 26.09 26.35 16.46
C LEU A 173 26.09 27.84 16.81
N ASP A 174 25.92 28.18 18.08
CA ASP A 174 25.93 29.57 18.55
C ASP A 174 27.30 30.21 18.28
N ARG A 175 28.39 29.50 18.59
CA ARG A 175 29.77 29.91 18.27
C ARG A 175 29.97 30.14 16.77
N LEU A 176 29.46 29.24 15.93
CA LEU A 176 29.57 29.37 14.47
C LEU A 176 28.72 30.52 13.93
N SER A 177 27.57 30.80 14.55
CA SER A 177 26.73 31.96 14.21
C SER A 177 27.46 33.27 14.53
N GLU A 178 28.12 33.35 15.68
CA GLU A 178 28.94 34.53 16.03
C GLU A 178 30.11 34.73 15.05
N GLU A 179 30.80 33.65 14.66
CA GLU A 179 31.86 33.71 13.64
C GLU A 179 31.33 34.18 12.28
N TRP A 180 30.16 33.67 11.88
CA TRP A 180 29.49 34.06 10.65
C TRP A 180 29.11 35.55 10.66
N ASP A 181 28.50 36.03 11.74
CA ASP A 181 28.09 37.43 11.88
C ASP A 181 29.30 38.38 11.88
N ALA A 182 30.42 37.96 12.51
CA ALA A 182 31.68 38.69 12.45
C ALA A 182 32.23 38.76 11.02
N CYS A 183 32.27 37.63 10.31
CA CYS A 183 32.73 37.59 8.91
C CYS A 183 31.85 38.44 7.99
N TYR A 184 30.54 38.40 8.21
CA TYR A 184 29.58 39.21 7.46
C TYR A 184 29.80 40.70 7.71
N GLN A 185 30.05 41.10 8.96
CA GLN A 185 30.33 42.49 9.28
C GLN A 185 31.66 42.96 8.67
N ASP A 186 32.71 42.14 8.72
CA ASP A 186 33.99 42.42 8.08
C ASP A 186 33.84 42.57 6.56
N GLU A 187 33.04 41.70 5.92
CA GLU A 187 32.73 41.80 4.49
C GLU A 187 31.97 43.10 4.18
N VAL A 188 30.94 43.44 4.96
CA VAL A 188 30.17 44.68 4.78
C VAL A 188 31.07 45.91 4.92
N ASP A 189 31.98 45.92 5.89
CA ASP A 189 32.88 47.04 6.11
C ASP A 189 33.98 47.12 5.04
N ALA A 190 34.48 45.98 4.54
CA ALA A 190 35.35 45.93 3.37
C ALA A 190 34.64 46.45 2.10
N TRP A 191 33.37 46.10 1.89
CA TRP A 191 32.57 46.61 0.78
C TRP A 191 32.35 48.12 0.87
N LYS A 192 32.06 48.65 2.07
CA LYS A 192 31.95 50.10 2.29
C LYS A 192 33.28 50.79 1.98
N ALA A 193 34.40 50.29 2.50
CA ALA A 193 35.72 50.86 2.25
C ALA A 193 36.10 50.83 0.76
N MET A 194 35.76 49.74 0.04
CA MET A 194 35.95 49.65 -1.40
C MET A 194 35.09 50.66 -2.16
N ASN A 195 33.82 50.84 -1.76
CA ASN A 195 32.93 51.80 -2.41
C ASN A 195 33.35 53.25 -2.15
N GLU A 196 33.81 53.58 -0.94
CA GLU A 196 34.40 54.89 -0.61
C GLU A 196 35.66 55.16 -1.45
N GLN A 197 36.54 54.17 -1.63
CA GLN A 197 37.71 54.29 -2.51
C GLN A 197 37.36 54.45 -4.00
N LEU A 198 36.25 53.87 -4.45
CA LEU A 198 35.75 54.02 -5.82
C LEU A 198 35.09 55.39 -6.03
N ASP A 199 34.39 55.92 -5.04
CA ASP A 199 33.81 57.27 -5.07
C ASP A 199 34.90 58.36 -4.96
N ASP A 200 35.95 58.16 -4.15
CA ASP A 200 37.10 59.06 -4.04
C ASP A 200 38.00 59.04 -5.30
N ASN A 201 38.11 57.89 -5.99
CA ASN A 201 38.81 57.77 -7.27
C ASN A 201 37.94 58.12 -8.48
N ARG A 202 36.69 58.56 -8.28
CA ARG A 202 35.80 59.01 -9.35
C ARG A 202 36.17 60.42 -9.82
N GLY A 203 37.40 60.56 -10.34
CA GLY A 203 37.77 61.64 -11.24
C GLY A 203 36.90 61.63 -12.51
N PRO A 204 36.87 62.71 -13.30
CA PRO A 204 35.99 62.82 -14.46
C PRO A 204 36.24 61.65 -15.42
N ALA A 205 35.15 60.96 -15.76
CA ALA A 205 35.10 59.71 -16.52
C ALA A 205 36.14 59.66 -17.65
N THR A 206 37.14 58.78 -17.48
CA THR A 206 38.06 58.43 -18.56
C THR A 206 37.96 56.92 -18.82
N SER A 207 37.33 56.62 -19.96
CA SER A 207 37.29 55.35 -20.70
C SER A 207 36.85 54.08 -19.94
N ASP A 208 35.53 53.92 -19.84
CA ASP A 208 34.74 52.83 -19.25
C ASP A 208 34.89 51.45 -19.93
N GLU A 209 35.66 51.33 -21.02
CA GLU A 209 35.61 50.16 -21.89
C GLU A 209 36.51 48.99 -21.44
N GLU A 210 37.62 49.27 -20.73
CA GLU A 210 38.50 48.24 -20.18
C GLU A 210 37.97 47.67 -18.85
N ALA A 211 37.35 48.51 -18.02
CA ALA A 211 36.70 48.09 -16.78
C ALA A 211 35.51 47.16 -17.06
N VAL A 212 34.68 47.48 -18.07
CA VAL A 212 33.57 46.63 -18.51
C VAL A 212 34.06 45.28 -19.05
N LYS A 213 35.16 45.25 -19.82
CA LYS A 213 35.76 43.99 -20.30
C LYS A 213 36.31 43.12 -19.16
N MET A 214 36.88 43.73 -18.13
CA MET A 214 37.40 43.00 -16.97
C MET A 214 36.26 42.44 -16.11
N ALA A 215 35.20 43.22 -15.89
CA ALA A 215 33.99 42.77 -15.20
C ALA A 215 33.29 41.61 -15.93
N HIS A 216 33.21 41.66 -17.27
CA HIS A 216 32.67 40.56 -18.06
C HIS A 216 33.50 39.27 -17.99
N LYS A 217 34.84 39.38 -17.93
CA LYS A 217 35.71 38.21 -17.73
C LYS A 217 35.51 37.58 -16.36
N PHE A 218 35.43 38.40 -15.30
CA PHE A 218 35.16 37.91 -13.95
C PHE A 218 33.79 37.23 -13.85
N LYS A 219 32.75 37.82 -14.46
CA LYS A 219 31.42 37.21 -14.53
C LYS A 219 31.45 35.86 -15.24
N ALA A 220 32.17 35.75 -16.36
CA ALA A 220 32.31 34.49 -17.09
C ALA A 220 33.03 33.41 -16.25
N GLU A 221 34.08 33.79 -15.52
CA GLU A 221 34.82 32.89 -14.64
C GLU A 221 33.96 32.42 -13.45
N ALA A 222 33.18 33.32 -12.84
CA ALA A 222 32.24 32.98 -11.79
C ALA A 222 31.14 32.00 -12.28
N GLU A 223 30.59 32.23 -13.48
CA GLU A 223 29.63 31.32 -14.10
C GLU A 223 30.22 29.94 -14.41
N ASP A 224 31.49 29.88 -14.81
CA ASP A 224 32.19 28.61 -15.04
C ASP A 224 32.46 27.84 -13.74
N ILE A 225 32.82 28.53 -12.66
CA ILE A 225 32.96 27.92 -11.33
C ILE A 225 31.61 27.34 -10.87
N VAL A 226 30.52 28.09 -11.01
CA VAL A 226 29.18 27.61 -10.64
C VAL A 226 28.80 26.37 -11.46
N LYS A 227 29.03 26.36 -12.77
CA LYS A 227 28.78 25.18 -13.62
C LYS A 227 29.63 23.99 -13.21
N ALA A 228 30.91 24.20 -12.90
CA ALA A 228 31.81 23.14 -12.45
C ALA A 228 31.34 22.54 -11.12
N LYS A 229 30.92 23.37 -10.16
CA LYS A 229 30.41 22.92 -8.86
C LYS A 229 29.07 22.21 -8.98
N CYS A 230 28.15 22.68 -9.82
CA CYS A 230 26.88 21.98 -10.08
C CYS A 230 27.08 20.61 -10.73
N ARG A 231 28.07 20.46 -11.63
CA ARG A 231 28.43 19.15 -12.20
C ARG A 231 28.94 18.19 -11.14
N LEU A 232 29.86 18.64 -10.30
CA LEU A 232 30.38 17.84 -9.19
C LEU A 232 29.26 17.39 -8.25
N LEU A 233 28.30 18.28 -7.95
CA LEU A 233 27.15 17.93 -7.11
C LEU A 233 26.29 16.81 -7.73
N GLY A 234 26.08 16.85 -9.05
CA GLY A 234 25.34 15.81 -9.76
C GLY A 234 26.08 14.46 -9.82
N GLU A 235 27.42 14.48 -9.89
CA GLU A 235 28.24 13.27 -9.78
C GLU A 235 28.11 12.64 -8.38
N VAL A 236 28.20 13.46 -7.33
CA VAL A 236 28.01 13.02 -5.94
C VAL A 236 26.61 12.45 -5.71
N GLU A 237 25.55 13.10 -6.21
CA GLU A 237 24.17 12.57 -6.09
C GLU A 237 24.01 11.21 -6.78
N LYS A 238 24.66 11.03 -7.94
CA LYS A 238 24.65 9.76 -8.67
C LYS A 238 25.36 8.65 -7.89
N GLU A 239 26.50 8.96 -7.27
CA GLU A 239 27.23 8.02 -6.40
C GLU A 239 26.40 7.64 -5.17
N PHE A 240 25.84 8.62 -4.45
CA PHE A 240 24.97 8.37 -3.30
C PHE A 240 23.76 7.50 -3.67
N LYS A 241 23.15 7.73 -4.83
CA LYS A 241 22.04 6.91 -5.31
C LYS A 241 22.46 5.47 -5.58
N ALA A 242 23.65 5.25 -6.14
CA ALA A 242 24.19 3.92 -6.37
C ALA A 242 24.49 3.21 -5.04
N ASP A 243 25.06 3.92 -4.07
CA ASP A 243 25.35 3.37 -2.73
C ASP A 243 24.08 2.98 -1.97
N ILE A 244 23.03 3.82 -2.02
CA ILE A 244 21.72 3.48 -1.42
C ILE A 244 21.15 2.22 -2.07
N GLN A 245 21.25 2.08 -3.40
CA GLN A 245 20.75 0.90 -4.11
C GLN A 245 21.56 -0.35 -3.74
N ALA A 246 22.88 -0.24 -3.68
CA ALA A 246 23.78 -1.34 -3.30
C ALA A 246 23.52 -1.78 -1.85
N GLU A 247 23.38 -0.83 -0.93
CA GLU A 247 23.10 -1.10 0.48
C GLU A 247 21.70 -1.70 0.68
N THR A 248 20.71 -1.22 -0.06
CA THR A 248 19.35 -1.81 -0.06
C THR A 248 19.40 -3.27 -0.55
N LEU A 249 20.14 -3.56 -1.62
CA LEU A 249 20.33 -4.91 -2.13
C LEU A 249 21.05 -5.81 -1.12
N ARG A 250 22.07 -5.27 -0.43
CA ARG A 250 22.82 -5.96 0.63
C ARG A 250 21.92 -6.30 1.82
N MET A 251 21.08 -5.36 2.27
CA MET A 251 20.09 -5.61 3.32
C MET A 251 19.13 -6.72 2.91
N ILE A 252 18.57 -6.67 1.70
CA ILE A 252 17.68 -7.70 1.16
C ILE A 252 18.37 -9.07 1.16
N GLN A 253 19.59 -9.17 0.63
CA GLN A 253 20.34 -10.43 0.62
C GLN A 253 20.59 -10.98 2.02
N ASN A 254 20.94 -10.13 2.99
CA ASN A 254 21.13 -10.56 4.37
C ASN A 254 19.82 -11.07 5.02
N PHE A 255 18.66 -10.52 4.65
CA PHE A 255 17.35 -11.02 5.11
C PHE A 255 16.93 -12.36 4.47
N PHE A 256 17.52 -12.75 3.33
CA PHE A 256 17.20 -14.00 2.62
C PHE A 256 18.25 -15.11 2.80
N VAL A 257 19.29 -14.89 3.60
CA VAL A 257 20.38 -15.87 3.87
C VAL A 257 20.27 -16.52 5.26
N ASP A 258 19.32 -16.10 6.11
CA ASP A 258 19.04 -16.72 7.41
C ASP A 258 17.91 -17.77 7.31
N ASP A 259 18.16 -18.86 6.58
CA ASP A 259 17.36 -20.12 6.59
C ASP A 259 18.25 -21.29 7.07
#